data_AF-A0AAU9LEV0-F1
#
_entry.id   AF-A0AAU9LEV0-F1
#
_cell.length_a   1.000
_cell.length_b   1.000
_cell.length_c   1.000
_cell.angle_alpha   90.00
_cell.angle_beta   90.00
_cell.angle_gamma   90.00
#
_symmetry.space_group_name_H-M   'P 1'
#
loop_
_entity.id
_entity.type
_entity.pdbx_description
1 polymer ?
#
loop_
_entity_poly.entity_id
_entity_poly.type
_entity_poly.pdbx_seq_one_letter_code
_entity_poly.pdbx_strand_id
1 'polypeptide(L)'
;MRWLLVGRSRRKPVSLHCLLIASAAFTGIGILFLTLRSLDDPTPSSFTTHHFTTTVTQPEDEKQITKTKGCATVEEMGDDFRGGFLEQSLRVRNIIQRHFDLNGAARIRGLPPAEFCRQRFVIAKASEAGFGNEMYKILTAAVLSVILNRSLIIGQTRGKYPFGEYISYTNTAFTLNEVKHLWRQNGCLTTYGKHLVMRIDDFQRPLKTNVLCSNWREWEEPIIWFQNTTDAVAAQFFLKNVHVEMRKAASELFGQPEKHS
;
A
#
# COMPACT_ATOMS: atom_id res chain seq x y z
N MET A 1 0.01 64.96 26.26
CA MET A 1 -0.09 63.70 27.01
C MET A 1 0.05 62.51 26.04
N ARG A 2 0.86 61.51 26.43
CA ARG A 2 0.64 60.07 26.18
C ARG A 2 0.72 59.45 24.77
N TRP A 3 1.98 59.27 24.35
CA TRP A 3 2.72 57.99 24.20
C TRP A 3 2.41 57.03 23.02
N LEU A 4 3.47 56.76 22.26
CA LEU A 4 3.69 55.64 21.32
C LEU A 4 3.91 54.32 22.07
N LEU A 5 3.39 53.20 21.56
CA LEU A 5 3.90 51.85 21.89
C LEU A 5 3.93 50.95 20.64
N VAL A 6 5.13 50.86 20.06
CA VAL A 6 5.57 49.78 19.17
C VAL A 6 5.87 48.55 20.04
N GLY A 7 5.13 47.46 19.84
CA GLY A 7 5.34 46.18 20.53
C GLY A 7 6.57 45.45 20.02
N ARG A 8 7.72 45.63 20.70
CA ARG A 8 8.95 44.87 20.49
C ARG A 8 8.89 43.57 21.31
N SER A 9 8.58 42.44 20.66
CA SER A 9 8.64 41.11 21.27
C SER A 9 10.09 40.76 21.66
N ARG A 10 10.37 40.75 22.96
CA ARG A 10 11.66 40.34 23.54
C ARG A 10 11.76 38.81 23.51
N ARG A 11 12.53 38.26 22.57
CA ARG A 11 13.00 36.86 22.66
C ARG A 11 14.02 36.79 23.82
N LYS A 12 13.70 36.02 24.86
CA LYS A 12 14.65 35.70 25.94
C LYS A 12 15.70 34.73 25.37
N PRO A 13 17.01 34.97 25.54
CA PRO A 13 18.01 33.97 25.17
C PRO A 13 17.86 32.78 26.13
N VAL A 14 17.56 31.60 25.58
CA VAL A 14 17.61 30.34 26.33
C VAL A 14 19.07 30.10 26.68
N SER A 15 19.37 29.95 27.96
CA SER A 15 20.73 29.72 28.45
C SER A 15 21.30 28.45 27.82
N LEU A 16 22.47 28.55 27.18
CA LEU A 16 23.22 27.42 26.61
C LEU A 16 23.43 26.31 27.65
N HIS A 17 23.54 26.67 28.92
CA HIS A 17 23.62 25.71 30.03
C HIS A 17 22.37 24.84 30.17
N CYS A 18 21.17 25.39 29.96
CA CYS A 18 19.93 24.60 30.00
C CYS A 18 19.83 23.62 28.83
N LEU A 19 20.31 24.01 27.64
CA LEU A 19 20.37 23.12 26.48
C LEU A 19 21.38 21.99 26.68
N LEU A 20 22.55 22.29 27.25
CA LEU A 20 23.57 21.29 27.55
C LEU A 20 23.10 20.30 28.63
N ILE A 21 22.46 20.77 29.69
CA ILE A 21 21.90 19.91 30.75
C ILE A 21 20.78 19.02 30.19
N ALA A 22 19.88 19.57 29.37
CA ALA A 22 18.84 18.79 28.71
C ALA A 22 19.45 17.72 27.80
N SER A 23 20.46 18.08 27.00
CA SER A 23 21.13 17.11 26.11
C SER A 23 21.80 15.97 26.87
N ALA A 24 22.48 16.28 27.98
CA ALA A 24 23.12 15.29 28.84
C ALA A 24 22.11 14.34 29.50
N ALA A 25 20.96 14.88 29.95
CA ALA A 25 19.88 14.09 30.53
C ALA A 25 19.24 13.14 29.50
N PHE A 26 18.99 13.62 28.27
CA PHE A 26 18.44 12.77 27.19
C PHE A 26 19.41 11.67 26.77
N THR A 27 20.72 11.94 26.71
CA THR A 27 21.72 10.89 26.44
C THR A 27 21.82 9.88 27.58
N GLY A 28 21.76 10.31 28.84
CA GLY A 28 21.79 9.41 30.00
C GLY A 28 20.58 8.49 30.05
N ILE A 29 19.38 9.03 29.80
CA ILE A 29 18.14 8.25 29.75
C ILE A 29 18.15 7.28 28.55
N GLY A 30 18.65 7.72 27.39
CA GLY A 30 18.78 6.87 26.21
C GLY A 30 19.73 5.69 26.42
N ILE A 31 20.88 5.92 27.06
CA ILE A 31 21.84 4.87 27.40
C ILE A 31 21.23 3.91 28.44
N LEU A 32 20.49 4.41 29.44
CA LEU A 32 19.80 3.58 30.42
C LEU A 32 18.72 2.68 29.79
N PHE A 33 17.95 3.19 28.82
CA PHE A 33 16.99 2.36 28.09
C PHE A 33 17.66 1.32 27.19
N LEU A 34 18.84 1.63 26.64
CA LEU A 34 19.62 0.66 25.85
C LEU A 34 20.24 -0.42 26.73
N THR A 35 20.70 -0.10 27.95
CA THR A 35 21.21 -1.11 28.89
C THR A 35 20.10 -1.95 29.50
N LEU A 36 18.93 -1.37 29.79
CA LEU A 36 17.76 -2.14 30.25
C LEU A 36 17.22 -3.09 29.18
N ARG A 37 17.27 -2.72 27.89
CA ARG A 37 16.92 -3.64 26.78
C ARG A 37 17.99 -4.69 26.48
N SER A 38 19.24 -4.45 26.87
CA SER A 38 20.33 -5.42 26.71
C SER A 38 20.39 -6.46 27.83
N LEU A 39 19.57 -6.33 28.88
CA LEU A 39 19.42 -7.34 29.95
C LEU A 39 18.34 -8.39 29.66
N ASP A 40 17.58 -8.23 28.56
CA ASP A 40 16.71 -9.28 28.02
C ASP A 40 17.45 -10.05 26.92
N ASP A 41 18.38 -10.90 27.34
CA ASP A 41 18.99 -11.89 26.46
C ASP A 41 17.98 -13.05 26.26
N PRO A 42 17.54 -13.38 25.04
CA PRO A 42 16.74 -14.57 24.82
C PRO A 42 17.65 -15.78 25.04
N THR A 43 17.42 -16.49 26.14
CA THR A 43 18.07 -17.76 26.47
C THR A 43 18.05 -18.68 25.23
N PRO A 44 19.19 -19.24 24.78
CA PRO A 44 19.17 -20.22 23.71
C PRO A 44 18.40 -21.44 24.21
N SER A 45 17.22 -21.66 23.64
CA SER A 45 16.46 -22.88 23.86
C SER A 45 17.28 -24.04 23.28
N SER A 46 17.92 -24.76 24.19
CA SER A 46 18.46 -26.08 23.92
C SER A 46 17.30 -26.95 23.42
N PHE A 47 17.37 -27.33 22.14
CA PHE A 47 16.56 -28.43 21.63
C PHE A 47 17.05 -29.71 22.29
N THR A 48 16.48 -30.03 23.45
CA THR A 48 16.63 -31.33 24.08
C THR A 48 15.92 -32.35 23.19
N THR A 49 16.71 -33.17 22.50
CA THR A 49 16.21 -34.38 21.82
C THR A 49 15.68 -35.32 22.90
N HIS A 50 14.39 -35.25 23.20
CA HIS A 50 13.74 -36.28 24.00
C HIS A 50 13.53 -37.51 23.12
N HIS A 51 14.52 -38.40 23.14
CA HIS A 51 14.34 -39.82 22.83
C HIS A 51 13.31 -40.39 23.81
N PHE A 52 12.03 -40.39 23.44
CA PHE A 52 11.03 -41.17 24.13
C PHE A 52 11.11 -42.61 23.64
N THR A 53 11.93 -43.39 24.32
CA THR A 53 11.92 -44.85 24.19
C THR A 53 10.72 -45.34 24.97
N THR A 54 9.70 -45.85 24.29
CA THR A 54 8.68 -46.68 24.92
C THR A 54 8.49 -47.91 24.05
N THR A 55 9.30 -48.92 24.34
CA THR A 55 8.92 -50.31 24.15
C THR A 55 7.68 -50.57 25.00
N VAL A 56 6.64 -51.15 24.42
CA VAL A 56 6.08 -52.45 24.81
C VAL A 56 4.67 -52.65 24.19
N THR A 57 4.57 -53.75 23.44
CA THR A 57 3.39 -54.55 23.04
C THR A 57 2.62 -54.17 21.77
N GLN A 58 2.87 -54.98 20.73
CA GLN A 58 1.92 -55.26 19.64
C GLN A 58 0.63 -55.86 20.22
N PRO A 59 -0.52 -55.52 19.63
CA PRO A 59 -1.16 -56.52 18.80
C PRO A 59 -1.40 -56.01 17.38
N GLU A 60 -1.33 -56.96 16.47
CA GLU A 60 -1.76 -56.86 15.08
C GLU A 60 -3.20 -56.32 15.01
N ASP A 61 -3.39 -55.22 14.30
CA ASP A 61 -4.59 -54.99 13.50
C ASP A 61 -4.29 -53.93 12.42
N GLU A 62 -4.33 -54.40 11.18
CA GLU A 62 -4.03 -53.67 9.96
C GLU A 62 -5.17 -52.68 9.66
N LYS A 63 -5.08 -51.46 10.20
CA LYS A 63 -5.86 -50.32 9.71
C LYS A 63 -4.92 -49.27 9.15
N GLN A 64 -4.90 -49.18 7.82
CA GLN A 64 -4.28 -48.15 7.02
C GLN A 64 -4.85 -46.78 7.39
N ILE A 65 -4.31 -46.15 8.44
CA ILE A 65 -4.53 -44.74 8.75
C ILE A 65 -3.82 -43.98 7.65
N THR A 66 -4.58 -43.54 6.64
CA THR A 66 -4.14 -42.52 5.69
C THR A 66 -3.54 -41.37 6.48
N LYS A 67 -2.22 -41.21 6.37
CA LYS A 67 -1.47 -40.07 6.90
C LYS A 67 -2.19 -38.80 6.42
N THR A 68 -2.90 -38.13 7.31
CA THR A 68 -3.45 -36.80 7.04
C THR A 68 -2.25 -35.92 6.70
N LYS A 69 -2.17 -35.47 5.44
CA LYS A 69 -1.12 -34.52 5.01
C LYS A 69 -1.17 -33.32 5.96
N GLY A 70 -0.02 -32.96 6.53
CA GLY A 70 0.13 -31.70 7.25
C GLY A 70 -0.08 -30.49 6.33
N CYS A 71 -0.13 -29.29 6.89
CA CYS A 71 -0.19 -28.06 6.10
C CYS A 71 0.95 -28.02 5.07
N ALA A 72 0.64 -27.64 3.83
CA ALA A 72 1.64 -27.49 2.79
C ALA A 72 2.66 -26.39 3.16
N THR A 73 3.92 -26.62 2.85
CA THR A 73 4.99 -25.61 2.94
C THR A 73 4.82 -24.54 1.87
N VAL A 74 5.48 -23.39 2.03
CA VAL A 74 5.40 -22.28 1.04
C VAL A 74 5.97 -22.73 -0.31
N GLU A 75 6.99 -23.57 -0.27
CA GLU A 75 7.63 -24.17 -1.43
C GLU A 75 6.70 -25.18 -2.11
N GLU A 76 5.99 -26.02 -1.35
CA GLU A 76 4.99 -26.95 -1.89
C GLU A 76 3.79 -26.22 -2.50
N MET A 77 3.31 -25.13 -1.88
CA MET A 77 2.29 -24.25 -2.48
C MET A 77 2.82 -23.48 -3.70
N GLY A 78 4.14 -23.36 -3.85
CA GLY A 78 4.80 -22.69 -4.97
C GLY A 78 5.16 -23.62 -6.13
N ASP A 79 5.15 -24.94 -5.92
CA ASP A 79 5.60 -25.95 -6.88
C ASP A 79 4.66 -25.99 -8.11
N ASP A 80 3.36 -25.75 -7.88
CA ASP A 80 2.31 -25.65 -8.91
C ASP A 80 2.57 -24.52 -9.93
N PHE A 81 3.42 -23.55 -9.59
CA PHE A 81 3.76 -22.40 -10.45
C PHE A 81 5.08 -22.53 -11.20
N ARG A 82 5.80 -23.66 -11.09
CA ARG A 82 7.12 -23.85 -11.72
C ARG A 82 7.08 -23.86 -13.25
N GLY A 83 5.94 -24.24 -13.84
CA GLY A 83 5.69 -24.22 -15.28
C GLY A 83 4.66 -23.16 -15.66
N GLY A 84 5.10 -21.99 -16.11
CA GLY A 84 4.20 -20.89 -16.52
C GLY A 84 4.57 -19.53 -15.94
N PHE A 85 5.50 -19.47 -14.98
CA PHE A 85 5.95 -18.21 -14.38
C PHE A 85 6.38 -17.16 -15.41
N LEU A 86 7.15 -17.56 -16.44
CA LEU A 86 7.60 -16.63 -17.48
C LEU A 86 6.43 -16.07 -18.29
N GLU A 87 5.53 -16.94 -18.76
CA GLU A 87 4.36 -16.54 -19.56
C GLU A 87 3.42 -15.63 -18.75
N GLN A 88 3.10 -16.02 -17.51
CA GLN A 88 2.27 -15.22 -16.62
C GLN A 88 2.94 -13.89 -16.26
N SER A 89 4.26 -13.88 -16.06
CA SER A 89 5.03 -12.64 -15.84
C SER A 89 4.96 -11.72 -17.05
N LEU A 90 5.14 -12.24 -18.27
CA LEU A 90 5.02 -11.47 -19.51
C LEU A 90 3.60 -10.94 -19.71
N ARG A 91 2.59 -11.77 -19.44
CA ARG A 91 1.17 -11.39 -19.49
C ARG A 91 0.86 -10.21 -18.58
N VAL A 92 1.27 -10.29 -17.31
CA VAL A 92 1.05 -9.22 -16.33
C VAL A 92 1.82 -7.95 -16.71
N ARG A 93 3.08 -8.08 -17.16
CA ARG A 93 3.87 -6.94 -17.65
C ARG A 93 3.18 -6.23 -18.82
N ASN A 94 2.64 -6.98 -19.78
CA ASN A 94 1.91 -6.43 -20.92
C ASN A 94 0.63 -5.71 -20.49
N ILE A 95 -0.12 -6.26 -19.52
CA ILE A 95 -1.31 -5.60 -18.95
C ILE A 95 -0.93 -4.25 -18.33
N ILE A 96 0.14 -4.22 -17.52
CA ILE A 96 0.60 -3.01 -16.84
C ILE A 96 1.10 -1.97 -17.85
N GLN A 97 1.93 -2.38 -18.82
CA GLN A 97 2.43 -1.50 -19.87
C GLN A 97 1.29 -0.88 -20.66
N ARG A 98 0.38 -1.70 -21.19
CA ARG A 98 -0.79 -1.23 -21.95
C ARG A 98 -1.66 -0.30 -21.13
N HIS A 99 -1.87 -0.59 -19.84
CA HIS A 99 -2.64 0.28 -18.95
C HIS A 99 -2.01 1.67 -18.87
N PHE A 100 -0.69 1.74 -18.69
CA PHE A 100 0.02 3.00 -18.55
C PHE A 100 0.24 3.73 -19.89
N ASP A 101 0.29 3.04 -21.01
CA ASP A 101 0.25 3.68 -22.34
C ASP A 101 -1.08 4.42 -22.56
N LEU A 102 -2.19 3.83 -22.08
CA LEU A 102 -3.54 4.38 -22.26
C LEU A 102 -3.92 5.40 -21.20
N ASN A 103 -3.55 5.18 -19.93
CA ASN A 103 -4.01 5.97 -18.78
C ASN A 103 -2.89 6.77 -18.11
N GLY A 104 -1.66 6.66 -18.61
CA GLY A 104 -0.51 7.38 -18.08
C GLY A 104 -0.60 8.88 -18.34
N ALA A 105 0.06 9.64 -17.48
CA ALA A 105 0.00 11.09 -17.47
C ALA A 105 0.44 11.72 -18.80
N ALA A 106 1.46 11.16 -19.46
CA ALA A 106 1.94 11.63 -20.75
C ALA A 106 0.83 11.71 -21.81
N ARG A 107 0.00 10.66 -21.94
CA ARG A 107 -1.12 10.62 -22.89
C ARG A 107 -2.26 11.49 -22.42
N ILE A 108 -2.66 11.35 -21.17
CA ILE A 108 -3.87 11.98 -20.63
C ILE A 108 -3.77 13.52 -20.61
N ARG A 109 -2.56 14.08 -20.43
CA ARG A 109 -2.31 15.53 -20.55
C ARG A 109 -2.71 16.11 -21.90
N GLY A 110 -2.60 15.32 -22.98
CA GLY A 110 -2.88 15.76 -24.35
C GLY A 110 -4.34 15.58 -24.78
N LEU A 111 -5.22 15.10 -23.90
CA LEU A 111 -6.62 14.88 -24.27
C LEU A 111 -7.38 16.20 -24.45
N PRO A 112 -8.37 16.24 -25.35
CA PRO A 112 -9.32 17.35 -25.43
C PRO A 112 -10.07 17.55 -24.11
N PRO A 113 -10.51 18.77 -23.78
CA PRO A 113 -11.17 19.06 -22.50
C PRO A 113 -12.35 18.14 -22.16
N ALA A 114 -13.20 17.83 -23.14
CA ALA A 114 -14.36 16.96 -22.95
C ALA A 114 -13.96 15.53 -22.54
N GLU A 115 -12.85 15.02 -23.06
CA GLU A 115 -12.32 13.70 -22.74
C GLU A 115 -11.52 13.72 -21.43
N PHE A 116 -10.72 14.77 -21.19
CA PHE A 116 -9.98 14.95 -19.96
C PHE A 116 -10.92 15.01 -18.75
N CYS A 117 -12.02 15.75 -18.83
CA CYS A 117 -12.97 15.91 -17.72
C CYS A 117 -13.80 14.65 -17.42
N ARG A 118 -13.72 13.60 -18.26
CA ARG A 118 -14.27 12.26 -18.01
C ARG A 118 -13.27 11.33 -17.35
N GLN A 119 -11.99 11.73 -17.28
CA GLN A 119 -10.96 10.90 -16.68
C GLN A 119 -11.22 10.71 -15.19
N ARG A 120 -10.87 9.51 -14.74
CA ARG A 120 -10.99 9.08 -13.36
C ARG A 120 -9.62 8.64 -12.87
N PHE A 121 -9.40 8.81 -11.57
CA PHE A 121 -8.10 8.65 -10.95
C PHE A 121 -8.17 7.78 -9.71
N VAL A 122 -7.06 7.12 -9.42
CA VAL A 122 -6.79 6.49 -8.13
C VAL A 122 -5.59 7.20 -7.51
N ILE A 123 -5.66 7.54 -6.23
CA ILE A 123 -4.55 8.19 -5.52
C ILE A 123 -3.99 7.31 -4.41
N ALA A 124 -2.66 7.30 -4.32
CA ALA A 124 -1.93 6.93 -3.11
C ALA A 124 -1.19 8.15 -2.56
N LYS A 125 -1.07 8.21 -1.23
CA LYS A 125 -0.12 9.11 -0.57
C LYS A 125 0.85 8.26 0.22
N ALA A 126 2.14 8.48 -0.04
CA ALA A 126 3.21 7.83 0.67
C ALA A 126 4.19 8.87 1.22
N SER A 127 4.81 8.54 2.35
CA SER A 127 5.98 9.22 2.89
C SER A 127 7.17 8.28 2.83
N GLU A 128 8.40 8.78 2.92
CA GLU A 128 9.58 7.89 2.99
C GLU A 128 9.85 7.37 4.41
N ALA A 129 8.91 7.58 5.35
CA ALA A 129 9.01 7.11 6.72
C ALA A 129 8.61 5.62 6.81
N GLY A 130 9.51 4.74 6.35
CA GLY A 130 9.32 3.29 6.32
C GLY A 130 9.05 2.79 4.91
N PHE A 131 10.12 2.40 4.20
CA PHE A 131 10.08 2.08 2.77
C PHE A 131 9.00 1.05 2.40
N GLY A 132 8.97 -0.10 3.08
CA GLY A 132 8.06 -1.20 2.74
C GLY A 132 6.58 -0.81 2.84
N ASN A 133 6.15 -0.36 4.02
CA ASN A 133 4.75 -0.02 4.27
C ASN A 133 4.22 1.10 3.38
N GLU A 134 5.09 2.06 3.06
CA GLU A 134 4.74 3.21 2.23
C GLU A 134 4.74 2.85 0.74
N MET A 135 5.63 1.96 0.31
CA MET A 135 5.62 1.39 -1.04
C MET A 135 4.34 0.59 -1.29
N TYR A 136 3.84 -0.17 -0.30
CA TYR A 136 2.58 -0.91 -0.44
C TYR A 136 1.37 -0.02 -0.70
N LYS A 137 1.37 1.23 -0.21
CA LYS A 137 0.31 2.20 -0.55
C LYS A 137 0.30 2.52 -2.04
N ILE A 138 1.48 2.74 -2.61
CA ILE A 138 1.62 3.02 -4.05
C ILE A 138 1.27 1.78 -4.87
N LEU A 139 1.79 0.61 -4.50
CA LEU A 139 1.51 -0.64 -5.21
C LEU A 139 0.02 -0.98 -5.20
N THR A 140 -0.65 -0.85 -4.05
CA THR A 140 -2.09 -1.11 -3.94
C THR A 140 -2.90 -0.15 -4.83
N ALA A 141 -2.55 1.14 -4.86
CA ALA A 141 -3.19 2.11 -5.75
C ALA A 141 -2.89 1.84 -7.23
N ALA A 142 -1.68 1.42 -7.57
CA ALA A 142 -1.31 1.07 -8.94
C ALA A 142 -2.11 -0.15 -9.42
N VAL A 143 -2.22 -1.20 -8.61
CA VAL A 143 -3.09 -2.36 -8.88
C VAL A 143 -4.53 -1.90 -9.10
N LEU A 144 -5.07 -1.07 -8.20
CA LEU A 144 -6.44 -0.59 -8.32
C LEU A 144 -6.65 0.26 -9.58
N SER A 145 -5.64 1.05 -9.97
CA SER A 145 -5.66 1.85 -11.19
C SER A 145 -5.78 0.97 -12.44
N VAL A 146 -5.05 -0.15 -12.49
CA VAL A 146 -5.13 -1.15 -13.56
C VAL A 146 -6.52 -1.81 -13.59
N ILE A 147 -6.99 -2.33 -12.44
CA ILE A 147 -8.27 -3.05 -12.30
C ILE A 147 -9.47 -2.17 -12.73
N LEU A 148 -9.41 -0.87 -12.40
CA LEU A 148 -10.48 0.09 -12.69
C LEU A 148 -10.26 0.89 -13.98
N ASN A 149 -9.15 0.68 -14.68
CA ASN A 149 -8.76 1.47 -15.85
C ASN A 149 -8.81 2.98 -15.58
N ARG A 150 -8.22 3.40 -14.46
CA ARG A 150 -8.14 4.80 -14.00
C ARG A 150 -6.69 5.26 -14.03
N SER A 151 -6.45 6.56 -14.22
CA SER A 151 -5.09 7.13 -14.13
C SER A 151 -4.57 7.11 -12.69
N LEU A 152 -3.27 6.86 -12.52
CA LEU A 152 -2.64 6.85 -11.21
C LEU A 152 -2.20 8.26 -10.78
N ILE A 153 -2.50 8.64 -9.54
CA ILE A 153 -1.95 9.80 -8.85
C ILE A 153 -1.03 9.31 -7.73
N ILE A 154 0.21 9.80 -7.71
CA ILE A 154 1.09 9.65 -6.55
C ILE A 154 1.20 10.99 -5.84
N GLY A 155 0.69 11.02 -4.62
CA GLY A 155 0.73 12.18 -3.76
C GLY A 155 2.15 12.46 -3.29
N GLN A 156 2.63 13.66 -3.56
CA GLN A 156 3.90 14.15 -3.08
C GLN A 156 3.80 14.54 -1.59
N THR A 157 4.80 14.15 -0.81
CA THR A 157 4.94 14.56 0.59
C THR A 157 6.07 15.57 0.68
N ARG A 158 5.79 16.78 1.18
CA ARG A 158 6.75 17.90 1.26
C ARG A 158 7.42 18.25 -0.09
N GLY A 159 6.68 18.11 -1.19
CA GLY A 159 7.16 18.43 -2.55
C GLY A 159 8.07 17.37 -3.18
N LYS A 160 8.37 16.27 -2.48
CA LYS A 160 9.14 15.16 -3.03
C LYS A 160 8.22 14.04 -3.52
N TYR A 161 8.60 13.44 -4.64
CA TYR A 161 7.93 12.25 -5.16
C TYR A 161 8.45 11.04 -4.37
N PRO A 162 7.59 10.28 -3.67
CA PRO A 162 8.03 9.15 -2.90
C PRO A 162 8.62 8.09 -3.84
N PHE A 163 9.83 7.62 -3.54
CA PHE A 163 10.51 6.56 -4.28
C PHE A 163 10.76 6.86 -5.77
N GLY A 164 10.94 8.14 -6.12
CA GLY A 164 11.16 8.62 -7.50
C GLY A 164 12.20 7.81 -8.29
N GLU A 165 13.31 7.46 -7.63
CA GLU A 165 14.43 6.72 -8.23
C GLU A 165 14.25 5.19 -8.19
N TYR A 166 13.32 4.68 -7.38
CA TYR A 166 13.12 3.24 -7.18
C TYR A 166 11.96 2.66 -7.99
N ILE A 167 11.07 3.50 -8.50
CA ILE A 167 9.87 3.06 -9.25
C ILE A 167 9.98 3.55 -10.69
N SER A 168 10.14 2.63 -11.65
CA SER A 168 10.31 2.97 -13.07
C SER A 168 9.15 3.76 -13.68
N TYR A 169 7.95 3.66 -13.11
CA TYR A 169 6.72 4.30 -13.59
C TYR A 169 6.42 5.66 -12.91
N THR A 170 7.37 6.24 -12.17
CA THR A 170 7.17 7.52 -11.47
C THR A 170 6.81 8.67 -12.41
N ASN A 171 7.41 8.71 -13.61
CA ASN A 171 7.10 9.69 -14.65
C ASN A 171 5.73 9.47 -15.33
N THR A 172 5.10 8.32 -15.08
CA THR A 172 3.87 7.89 -15.74
C THR A 172 2.63 8.26 -14.93
N ALA A 173 2.78 8.53 -13.64
CA ALA A 173 1.67 8.95 -12.79
C ALA A 173 1.56 10.48 -12.71
N PHE A 174 0.39 10.94 -12.27
CA PHE A 174 0.10 12.34 -11.99
C PHE A 174 0.50 12.73 -10.57
N THR A 175 0.72 14.03 -10.36
CA THR A 175 0.62 14.61 -9.02
C THR A 175 -0.78 15.17 -8.76
N LEU A 176 -1.20 15.25 -7.49
CA LEU A 176 -2.53 15.82 -7.17
C LEU A 176 -2.62 17.31 -7.54
N ASN A 177 -1.51 18.04 -7.45
CA ASN A 177 -1.46 19.46 -7.83
C ASN A 177 -1.65 19.63 -9.33
N GLU A 178 -1.02 18.76 -10.11
CA GLU A 178 -1.16 18.71 -11.56
C GLU A 178 -2.62 18.43 -11.97
N VAL A 179 -3.26 17.41 -11.40
CA VAL A 179 -4.66 17.10 -11.71
C VAL A 179 -5.56 18.29 -11.38
N LYS A 180 -5.37 18.94 -10.22
CA LYS A 180 -6.13 20.16 -9.87
C LYS A 180 -5.92 21.30 -10.85
N HIS A 181 -4.72 21.45 -11.40
CA HIS A 181 -4.43 22.48 -12.39
C HIS A 181 -5.14 22.17 -13.71
N LEU A 182 -4.94 20.96 -14.25
CA LEU A 182 -5.57 20.51 -15.50
C LEU A 182 -7.10 20.50 -15.41
N TRP A 183 -7.68 20.16 -14.25
CA TRP A 183 -9.13 20.20 -14.04
C TRP A 183 -9.71 21.60 -14.19
N ARG A 184 -8.97 22.63 -13.74
CA ARG A 184 -9.36 24.03 -13.90
C ARG A 184 -9.12 24.51 -15.33
N GLN A 185 -7.96 24.19 -15.89
CA GLN A 185 -7.58 24.58 -17.25
C GLN A 185 -8.57 24.05 -18.31
N ASN A 186 -9.04 22.81 -18.15
CA ASN A 186 -10.02 22.19 -19.05
C ASN A 186 -11.47 22.58 -18.75
N GLY A 187 -11.72 23.49 -17.80
CA GLY A 187 -13.07 23.94 -17.47
C GLY A 187 -13.98 22.83 -16.94
N CYS A 188 -13.44 21.78 -16.30
CA CYS A 188 -14.24 20.61 -15.92
C CYS A 188 -15.42 20.96 -15.01
N LEU A 189 -15.24 21.91 -14.09
CA LEU A 189 -16.33 22.42 -13.26
C LEU A 189 -17.22 23.41 -14.02
N THR A 190 -16.62 24.45 -14.61
CA THR A 190 -17.34 25.60 -15.17
C THR A 190 -18.08 25.28 -16.46
N THR A 191 -17.56 24.36 -17.28
CA THR A 191 -18.08 24.01 -18.60
C THR A 191 -18.81 22.67 -18.58
N TYR A 192 -18.30 21.69 -17.84
CA TYR A 192 -18.84 20.32 -17.84
C TYR A 192 -19.57 19.93 -16.54
N GLY A 193 -19.64 20.81 -15.53
CA GLY A 193 -20.33 20.53 -14.27
C GLY A 193 -19.70 19.40 -13.44
N LYS A 194 -18.45 19.02 -13.70
CA LYS A 194 -17.75 17.92 -13.04
C LYS A 194 -16.90 18.43 -11.87
N HIS A 195 -17.36 18.15 -10.65
CA HIS A 195 -16.63 18.45 -9.43
C HIS A 195 -15.48 17.45 -9.21
N LEU A 196 -14.29 17.94 -8.87
CA LEU A 196 -13.13 17.11 -8.52
C LEU A 196 -13.24 16.63 -7.05
N VAL A 197 -14.17 15.71 -6.80
CA VAL A 197 -14.40 15.12 -5.48
C VAL A 197 -13.56 13.85 -5.31
N MET A 198 -13.09 13.63 -4.08
CA MET A 198 -12.34 12.44 -3.70
C MET A 198 -13.17 11.57 -2.76
N ARG A 199 -13.34 10.29 -3.12
CA ARG A 199 -13.87 9.27 -2.23
C ARG A 199 -12.73 8.61 -1.46
N ILE A 200 -12.87 8.54 -0.15
CA ILE A 200 -11.88 7.95 0.75
C ILE A 200 -12.47 6.68 1.33
N ASP A 201 -11.70 5.61 1.27
CA ASP A 201 -12.03 4.32 1.89
C ASP A 201 -10.84 3.89 2.76
N ASP A 202 -11.09 3.61 4.03
CA ASP A 202 -10.03 3.34 5.02
C ASP A 202 -9.95 1.84 5.31
N PHE A 203 -8.89 1.19 4.81
CA PHE A 203 -8.69 -0.26 4.95
C PHE A 203 -8.61 -0.75 6.39
N GLN A 204 -8.17 0.11 7.31
CA GLN A 204 -8.01 -0.26 8.72
C GLN A 204 -9.31 -0.16 9.51
N ARG A 205 -10.41 0.25 8.87
CA ARG A 205 -11.72 0.40 9.51
C ARG A 205 -12.72 -0.57 8.90
N PRO A 206 -12.82 -1.82 9.39
CA PRO A 206 -13.71 -2.84 8.84
C PRO A 206 -15.18 -2.40 8.70
N LEU A 207 -15.68 -1.59 9.64
CA LEU A 207 -17.05 -1.07 9.63
C LEU A 207 -17.28 0.10 8.66
N LYS A 208 -16.22 0.68 8.09
CA LYS A 208 -16.28 1.84 7.20
C LYS A 208 -15.71 1.56 5.81
N THR A 209 -14.96 0.48 5.66
CA THR A 209 -14.36 0.11 4.37
C THR A 209 -15.38 -0.58 3.47
N ASN A 210 -15.36 -0.20 2.20
CA ASN A 210 -16.15 -0.80 1.14
C ASN A 210 -15.27 -1.62 0.19
N VAL A 211 -14.05 -1.97 0.61
CA VAL A 211 -13.14 -2.79 -0.19
C VAL A 211 -13.78 -4.16 -0.51
N LEU A 212 -14.42 -4.81 0.46
CA LEU A 212 -15.00 -6.13 0.18
C LEU A 212 -16.41 -6.05 -0.42
N CYS A 213 -17.20 -5.03 -0.06
CA CYS A 213 -18.64 -5.09 -0.23
C CYS A 213 -19.21 -4.22 -1.35
N SER A 214 -18.39 -3.43 -2.06
CA SER A 214 -18.88 -2.49 -3.08
C SER A 214 -18.28 -2.77 -4.45
N ASN A 215 -19.05 -2.38 -5.48
CA ASN A 215 -18.59 -2.35 -6.86
C ASN A 215 -17.89 -1.02 -7.17
N TRP A 216 -16.56 -0.99 -7.09
CA TRP A 216 -15.80 0.25 -7.30
C TRP A 216 -15.80 0.76 -8.75
N ARG A 217 -16.26 -0.05 -9.72
CA ARG A 217 -16.48 0.41 -11.10
C ARG A 217 -17.65 1.37 -11.21
N GLU A 218 -18.65 1.22 -10.35
CA GLU A 218 -19.85 2.07 -10.31
C GLU A 218 -19.59 3.41 -9.60
N TRP A 219 -18.45 3.55 -8.91
CA TRP A 219 -18.12 4.78 -8.20
C TRP A 219 -17.87 5.93 -9.19
N GLU A 220 -18.74 6.92 -9.15
CA GLU A 220 -18.71 8.07 -10.06
C GLU A 220 -17.65 9.11 -9.66
N GLU A 221 -17.14 9.04 -8.43
CA GLU A 221 -16.20 10.03 -7.92
C GLU A 221 -14.92 10.03 -8.78
N PRO A 222 -14.46 11.21 -9.23
CA PRO A 222 -13.30 11.31 -10.10
C PRO A 222 -12.02 10.78 -9.44
N ILE A 223 -11.88 10.89 -8.13
CA ILE A 223 -10.70 10.36 -7.42
C ILE A 223 -11.13 9.35 -6.36
N ILE A 224 -10.51 8.17 -6.38
CA ILE A 224 -10.63 7.16 -5.32
C ILE A 224 -9.34 7.11 -4.53
N TRP A 225 -9.43 7.09 -3.20
CA TRP A 225 -8.30 6.91 -2.30
C TRP A 225 -8.57 5.78 -1.31
N PHE A 226 -7.86 4.66 -1.48
CA PHE A 226 -7.78 3.61 -0.47
C PHE A 226 -6.64 3.95 0.51
N GLN A 227 -7.02 4.37 1.71
CA GLN A 227 -6.12 4.76 2.78
C GLN A 227 -5.65 3.56 3.59
N ASN A 228 -4.49 3.72 4.24
CA ASN A 228 -3.94 2.76 5.20
C ASN A 228 -3.72 1.34 4.63
N THR A 229 -3.46 1.25 3.33
CA THR A 229 -3.04 0.03 2.62
C THR A 229 -1.54 -0.20 2.82
N THR A 230 -1.11 -0.35 4.07
CA THR A 230 0.31 -0.46 4.46
C THR A 230 0.85 -1.89 4.40
N ASP A 231 -0.01 -2.87 4.19
CA ASP A 231 0.33 -4.30 4.21
C ASP A 231 0.46 -4.85 2.78
N ALA A 232 1.38 -5.79 2.58
CA ALA A 232 1.57 -6.55 1.35
C ALA A 232 0.29 -7.26 0.91
N VAL A 233 -0.56 -7.66 1.86
CA VAL A 233 -1.81 -8.38 1.60
C VAL A 233 -2.93 -7.45 1.12
N ALA A 234 -2.79 -6.12 1.25
CA ALA A 234 -3.87 -5.17 0.94
C ALA A 234 -4.42 -5.33 -0.49
N ALA A 235 -3.55 -5.52 -1.48
CA ALA A 235 -3.98 -5.73 -2.86
C ALA A 235 -4.67 -7.09 -3.09
N GLN A 236 -4.33 -8.11 -2.29
CA GLN A 236 -4.97 -9.44 -2.36
C GLN A 236 -6.43 -9.40 -1.88
N PHE A 237 -6.82 -8.41 -1.07
CA PHE A 237 -8.24 -8.23 -0.70
C PHE A 237 -9.13 -8.01 -1.93
N PHE A 238 -8.58 -7.55 -3.05
CA PHE A 238 -9.35 -7.37 -4.28
C PHE A 238 -9.88 -8.69 -4.86
N LEU A 239 -9.21 -9.81 -4.57
CA LEU A 239 -9.68 -11.15 -4.95
C LEU A 239 -10.84 -11.64 -4.07
N LYS A 240 -11.13 -10.96 -2.95
CA LYS A 240 -12.13 -11.35 -1.96
C LYS A 240 -13.41 -10.50 -2.00
N ASN A 241 -13.52 -9.57 -2.96
CA ASN A 241 -14.70 -8.71 -3.09
C ASN A 241 -15.97 -9.54 -3.35
N VAL A 242 -17.13 -9.15 -2.82
CA VAL A 242 -18.41 -9.86 -2.97
C VAL A 242 -18.92 -9.85 -4.40
N HIS A 243 -18.57 -8.83 -5.18
CA HIS A 243 -18.92 -8.67 -6.58
C HIS A 243 -18.01 -9.51 -7.48
N VAL A 244 -18.62 -10.37 -8.31
CA VAL A 244 -17.90 -11.33 -9.18
C VAL A 244 -17.02 -10.61 -10.19
N GLU A 245 -17.53 -9.52 -10.76
CA GLU A 245 -16.85 -8.69 -11.73
C GLU A 245 -15.57 -8.04 -11.17
N MET A 246 -15.57 -7.66 -9.88
CA MET A 246 -14.37 -7.14 -9.20
C MET A 246 -13.34 -8.25 -9.01
N ARG A 247 -13.77 -9.42 -8.52
CA ARG A 247 -12.88 -10.58 -8.35
C ARG A 247 -12.27 -11.01 -9.68
N LYS A 248 -13.06 -11.02 -10.75
CA LYS A 248 -12.58 -11.37 -12.10
C LYS A 248 -11.51 -10.38 -12.57
N ALA A 249 -11.75 -9.07 -12.42
CA ALA A 249 -10.79 -8.04 -12.78
C ALA A 249 -9.49 -8.12 -11.95
N ALA A 250 -9.60 -8.44 -10.65
CA ALA A 250 -8.43 -8.69 -9.81
C ALA A 250 -7.69 -9.96 -10.24
N SER A 251 -8.41 -11.04 -10.57
CA SER A 251 -7.84 -12.33 -11.01
C SER A 251 -7.14 -12.20 -12.37
N GLU A 252 -7.58 -11.29 -13.23
CA GLU A 252 -6.85 -10.95 -14.46
C GLU A 252 -5.44 -10.44 -14.14
N LEU A 253 -5.22 -9.73 -13.04
CA LEU A 253 -3.88 -9.29 -12.66
C LEU A 253 -3.12 -10.33 -11.83
N PHE A 254 -3.78 -10.96 -10.86
CA PHE A 254 -3.14 -11.83 -9.88
C PHE A 254 -3.12 -13.31 -10.25
N GLY A 255 -3.81 -13.71 -11.32
CA GLY A 255 -4.07 -15.11 -11.63
C GLY A 255 -5.38 -15.61 -11.03
N GLN A 256 -5.88 -16.73 -11.55
CA GLN A 256 -7.07 -17.37 -11.01
C GLN A 256 -6.66 -18.23 -9.81
N PRO A 257 -7.36 -18.16 -8.67
CA PRO A 257 -7.20 -19.17 -7.63
C PRO A 257 -7.64 -20.52 -8.21
N GLU A 258 -6.84 -21.56 -8.02
CA GLU A 258 -7.18 -22.90 -8.51
C GLU A 258 -8.55 -23.33 -7.96
N LYS A 259 -9.36 -23.95 -8.82
CA LYS A 259 -10.51 -24.73 -8.34
C LYS A 259 -9.95 -26.02 -7.76
N HIS A 260 -9.52 -26.00 -6.50
CA HIS A 260 -9.29 -27.25 -5.78
C HIS A 260 -10.62 -28.01 -5.78
N SER A 261 -10.63 -29.13 -6.53
CA SER A 261 -11.74 -30.07 -6.63
C SER A 261 -11.52 -31.19 -5.62
#